data_AF-A1SY33-F1
#
_entry.id   AF-A1SY33-F1
#
_cell.length_a   1.000
_cell.length_b   1.000
_cell.length_c   1.000
_cell.angle_alpha   90.00
_cell.angle_beta   90.00
_cell.angle_gamma   90.00
#
_symmetry.space_group_name_H-M   'P 1'
#
loop_
_entity.id
_entity.type
_entity.pdbx_description
1 polymer ?
#
loop_
_entity_poly.entity_id
_entity_poly.type
_entity_poly.pdbx_seq_one_letter_code
_entity_poly.pdbx_strand_id
1 'polypeptide(L)'
;MGFFSSLFGAVLTVAATVVNVAVKATSEIINAAADFLDEFTKKKEKDKLPEAEETKYKADDELKNINDELLAILDKYQRNGRVSLPEKRRAEYLRDRRNELKGAIKSSDEIISTTEIVTDSEAFKKISVGDKEAHIIQGQVGVSSFGKSCSQCGREMQIQWPRTVKTASVGDFFWGCTGWFFFDNQGHRRCQHTEKMSSGDLSIFTRSDNPEAEVSNDELTTLVTMPEPSKIITERMDDVISDQKSQRRGTNDYRCPVHGELLVLRRKKNAVGLLDQYFLGCSHWKPNNTGCSYIVKLKSVMQLSNLLAKESGTGVL
;
A
#
# COMPACT_ATOMS: atom_id res chain seq x y z
N MET A 1 13.91 8.08 14.31
CA MET A 1 12.61 7.39 14.45
C MET A 1 11.54 8.45 14.37
N GLY A 2 10.57 8.31 13.46
CA GLY A 2 9.53 9.33 13.24
C GLY A 2 8.47 9.28 14.33
N PHE A 3 7.87 10.43 14.66
CA PHE A 3 6.79 10.59 15.63
C PHE A 3 5.64 9.58 15.40
N PHE A 4 5.32 9.27 14.14
CA PHE A 4 4.28 8.31 13.79
C PHE A 4 4.50 6.89 14.31
N SER A 5 5.76 6.45 14.42
CA SER A 5 6.09 5.10 14.91
C SER A 5 5.78 4.90 16.40
N SER A 6 5.64 5.98 17.18
CA SER A 6 5.26 5.90 18.60
C SER A 6 3.74 5.90 18.80
N LEU A 7 2.98 6.43 17.84
CA LEU A 7 1.52 6.53 17.91
C LEU A 7 0.80 5.35 17.22
N PHE A 8 1.31 4.95 16.06
CA PHE A 8 0.68 3.98 15.19
C PHE A 8 1.57 2.74 15.03
N GLY A 9 0.97 1.56 15.16
CA GLY A 9 1.66 0.28 14.96
C GLY A 9 1.96 0.04 13.48
N ALA A 10 1.07 0.56 12.61
CA ALA A 10 1.28 0.65 11.17
C ALA A 10 0.35 1.70 10.54
N VAL A 11 0.84 2.64 9.73
CA VAL A 11 0.02 3.43 8.79
C VAL A 11 -0.17 2.62 7.53
N LEU A 12 -1.42 2.39 7.12
CA LEU A 12 -1.73 1.60 5.91
C LEU A 12 -2.10 2.55 4.78
N THR A 13 -3.21 3.27 4.93
CA THR A 13 -3.62 4.33 4.03
C THR A 13 -3.98 5.57 4.82
N VAL A 14 -4.23 6.67 4.13
CA VAL A 14 -4.90 7.80 4.78
C VAL A 14 -6.28 7.41 5.34
N ALA A 15 -6.95 6.44 4.72
CA ALA A 15 -8.27 5.98 5.15
C ALA A 15 -8.24 4.98 6.33
N ALA A 16 -7.10 4.36 6.64
CA ALA A 16 -6.99 3.38 7.71
C ALA A 16 -5.56 3.25 8.25
N THR A 17 -5.44 3.28 9.56
CA THR A 17 -4.17 3.16 10.29
C THR A 17 -4.34 2.24 11.50
N VAL A 18 -3.40 1.32 11.69
CA VAL A 18 -3.30 0.46 12.88
C VAL A 18 -2.75 1.26 14.04
N VAL A 19 -3.50 1.30 15.14
CA VAL A 19 -3.11 2.03 16.34
C VAL A 19 -2.30 1.12 17.24
N ASN A 20 -1.10 1.56 17.66
CA ASN A 20 -0.19 0.74 18.46
C ASN A 20 -0.74 0.48 19.89
N VAL A 21 -1.78 1.21 20.28
CA VAL A 21 -2.32 1.23 21.62
C VAL A 21 -3.82 0.97 21.57
N ALA A 22 -4.20 -0.26 21.93
CA ALA A 22 -5.59 -0.67 22.12
C ALA A 22 -6.38 0.25 23.08
N VAL A 23 -5.70 1.08 23.87
CA VAL A 23 -6.28 1.90 24.96
C VAL A 23 -6.50 3.38 24.60
N LYS A 24 -5.79 3.96 23.60
CA LYS A 24 -5.94 5.39 23.32
C LYS A 24 -7.35 5.74 22.82
N ALA A 25 -7.94 6.80 23.37
CA ALA A 25 -9.20 7.35 22.88
C ALA A 25 -9.01 8.02 21.50
N THR A 26 -10.09 8.15 20.71
CA THR A 26 -10.05 8.87 19.41
C THR A 26 -9.45 10.27 19.55
N SER A 27 -9.84 11.01 20.60
CA SER A 27 -9.32 12.35 20.88
C SER A 27 -7.82 12.38 21.12
N GLU A 28 -7.25 11.36 21.79
CA GLU A 28 -5.81 11.27 22.03
C GLU A 28 -5.03 11.01 20.74
N ILE A 29 -5.62 10.25 19.80
CA ILE A 29 -5.02 10.01 18.48
C ILE A 29 -5.01 11.31 17.67
N ILE A 30 -6.14 12.02 17.64
CA ILE A 30 -6.29 13.29 16.92
C ILE A 30 -5.36 14.36 17.49
N ASN A 31 -5.30 14.52 18.82
CA ASN A 31 -4.45 15.51 19.47
C ASN A 31 -2.96 15.26 19.14
N ALA A 32 -2.51 14.00 19.20
CA ALA A 32 -1.14 13.69 18.86
C ALA A 32 -0.84 13.91 17.36
N ALA A 33 -1.80 13.64 16.47
CA ALA A 33 -1.67 13.99 15.06
C ALA A 33 -1.56 15.51 14.85
N ALA A 34 -2.34 16.30 15.59
CA ALA A 34 -2.28 17.77 15.56
C ALA A 34 -0.93 18.30 16.07
N ASP A 35 -0.42 17.78 17.19
CA ASP A 35 0.88 18.15 17.74
C ASP A 35 2.02 17.91 16.74
N PHE A 36 2.01 16.77 16.05
CA PHE A 36 2.98 16.46 15.00
C PHE A 36 2.88 17.41 13.82
N LEU A 37 1.66 17.72 13.37
CA LEU A 37 1.45 18.60 12.24
C LEU A 37 1.90 20.03 12.57
N ASP A 38 1.69 20.50 13.80
CA ASP A 38 2.19 21.78 14.30
C ASP A 38 3.73 21.83 14.31
N GLU A 39 4.39 20.80 14.84
CA GLU A 39 5.85 20.70 14.82
C GLU A 39 6.40 20.69 13.38
N PHE A 40 5.78 19.90 12.50
CA PHE A 40 6.14 19.82 11.10
C PHE A 40 5.95 21.17 10.39
N THR A 41 4.83 21.85 10.62
CA THR A 41 4.52 23.15 10.00
C THR A 41 5.54 24.20 10.41
N LYS A 42 5.88 24.29 11.72
CA LYS A 42 6.93 25.18 12.22
C LYS A 42 8.28 24.90 11.57
N LYS A 43 8.65 23.63 11.43
CA LYS A 43 9.89 23.23 10.76
C LYS A 43 9.88 23.59 9.28
N LYS A 44 8.76 23.32 8.59
CA LYS A 44 8.56 23.63 7.17
C LYS A 44 8.71 25.13 6.91
N GLU A 45 8.11 25.99 7.73
CA GLU A 45 8.24 27.45 7.61
C GLU A 45 9.67 27.92 7.85
N LYS A 46 10.32 27.41 8.91
CA LYS A 46 11.70 27.75 9.25
C LYS A 46 12.69 27.37 8.14
N ASP A 47 12.58 26.15 7.64
CA ASP A 47 13.52 25.57 6.67
C ASP A 47 13.07 25.78 5.21
N LYS A 48 11.92 26.44 4.99
CA LYS A 48 11.28 26.66 3.68
C LYS A 48 11.12 25.37 2.88
N LEU A 49 10.66 24.31 3.55
CA LEU A 49 10.48 23.01 2.93
C LEU A 49 9.29 23.03 1.96
N PRO A 50 9.37 22.29 0.84
CA PRO A 50 8.26 22.14 -0.10
C PRO A 50 7.07 21.41 0.54
N GLU A 51 5.92 21.45 -0.13
CA GLU A 51 4.76 20.67 0.27
C GLU A 51 5.07 19.16 0.23
N ALA A 52 4.42 18.41 1.13
CA ALA A 52 4.60 16.95 1.20
C ALA A 52 4.18 16.27 -0.11
N GLU A 53 3.09 16.74 -0.73
CA GLU A 53 2.60 16.25 -2.03
C GLU A 53 3.58 16.54 -3.16
N GLU A 54 4.14 17.74 -3.23
CA GLU A 54 5.13 18.11 -4.26
C GLU A 54 6.41 17.26 -4.11
N THR A 55 6.86 17.06 -2.87
CA THR A 55 8.01 16.20 -2.54
C THR A 55 7.76 14.76 -2.98
N LYS A 56 6.57 14.21 -2.68
CA LYS A 56 6.16 12.86 -3.07
C LYS A 56 6.13 12.72 -4.58
N TYR A 57 5.50 13.66 -5.28
CA TYR A 57 5.40 13.65 -6.74
C TYR A 57 6.77 13.64 -7.42
N LYS A 58 7.68 14.53 -7.00
CA LYS A 58 9.05 14.58 -7.55
C LYS A 58 9.82 13.30 -7.27
N ALA A 59 9.69 12.76 -6.05
CA ALA A 59 10.34 11.52 -5.69
C ALA A 59 9.80 10.32 -6.50
N ASP A 60 8.48 10.27 -6.74
CA ASP A 60 7.85 9.25 -7.57
C ASP A 60 8.33 9.29 -9.03
N ASP A 61 8.47 10.48 -9.61
CA ASP A 61 8.99 10.63 -10.97
C ASP A 61 10.47 10.23 -11.09
N GLU A 62 11.30 10.69 -10.15
CA GLU A 62 12.72 10.31 -10.09
C GLU A 62 12.89 8.78 -9.92
N LEU A 63 12.02 8.16 -9.12
CA LEU A 63 12.06 6.72 -8.86
C LEU A 63 11.84 5.89 -10.12
N LYS A 64 10.93 6.31 -11.01
CA LYS A 64 10.69 5.66 -12.32
C LYS A 64 11.97 5.68 -13.16
N ASN A 65 12.58 6.85 -13.30
CA ASN A 65 13.81 7.04 -14.08
C ASN A 65 14.97 6.17 -13.53
N ILE A 66 15.12 6.11 -12.21
CA ILE A 66 16.14 5.28 -11.55
C ILE A 66 15.91 3.79 -11.81
N ASN A 67 14.66 3.33 -11.70
CA ASN A 67 14.35 1.92 -11.93
C ASN A 67 14.55 1.53 -13.40
N ASP A 68 14.19 2.41 -14.35
CA ASP A 68 14.45 2.20 -15.77
C ASP A 68 15.95 2.09 -16.06
N GLU A 69 16.79 2.95 -15.46
CA GLU A 69 18.25 2.89 -15.62
C GLU A 69 18.84 1.61 -15.00
N LEU A 70 18.38 1.23 -13.80
CA LEU A 70 18.81 -0.02 -13.16
C LEU A 70 18.47 -1.25 -14.01
N LEU A 71 17.29 -1.26 -14.64
CA LEU A 71 16.89 -2.33 -15.56
C LEU A 71 17.73 -2.33 -16.84
N ALA A 72 18.05 -1.18 -17.42
CA ALA A 72 18.91 -1.09 -18.58
C ALA A 72 20.31 -1.67 -18.30
N ILE A 73 20.87 -1.41 -17.11
CA ILE A 73 22.14 -2.00 -16.66
C ILE A 73 22.02 -3.52 -16.48
N LEU A 74 20.91 -3.98 -15.87
CA LEU A 74 20.64 -5.41 -15.69
C LEU A 74 20.50 -6.14 -17.03
N ASP A 75 19.76 -5.59 -17.98
CA ASP A 75 19.58 -6.15 -19.32
C ASP A 75 20.90 -6.21 -20.09
N LYS A 76 21.81 -5.23 -19.89
CA LYS A 76 23.16 -5.28 -20.46
C LYS A 76 23.98 -6.42 -19.84
N TYR A 77 23.90 -6.61 -18.53
CA TYR A 77 24.54 -7.74 -17.85
C TYR A 77 24.01 -9.08 -18.38
N GLN A 78 22.69 -9.23 -18.49
CA GLN A 78 22.06 -10.46 -18.99
C GLN A 78 22.47 -10.78 -20.44
N ARG A 79 22.59 -9.78 -21.30
CA ARG A 79 23.01 -9.97 -22.70
C ARG A 79 24.49 -10.29 -22.84
N ASN A 80 25.36 -9.65 -22.06
CA ASN A 80 26.80 -9.67 -22.28
C ASN A 80 27.58 -10.51 -21.25
N GLY A 81 26.93 -11.00 -20.20
CA GLY A 81 27.55 -11.65 -19.04
C GLY A 81 28.42 -10.74 -18.16
N ARG A 82 28.55 -9.45 -18.54
CA ARG A 82 29.40 -8.48 -17.85
C ARG A 82 28.87 -7.05 -17.96
N VAL A 83 29.18 -6.26 -16.94
CA VAL A 83 29.03 -4.80 -16.91
C VAL A 83 30.36 -4.19 -16.47
N SER A 84 30.64 -2.99 -16.98
CA SER A 84 31.86 -2.25 -16.66
C SER A 84 31.89 -1.80 -15.19
N LEU A 85 33.09 -1.47 -14.67
CA LEU A 85 33.22 -0.95 -13.31
C LEU A 85 32.42 0.36 -13.09
N PRO A 86 32.41 1.33 -14.02
CA PRO A 86 31.55 2.51 -13.91
C PRO A 86 30.06 2.16 -13.79
N GLU A 87 29.57 1.17 -14.55
CA GLU A 87 28.17 0.73 -14.49
C GLU A 87 27.83 0.05 -13.15
N LYS A 88 28.76 -0.71 -12.58
CA LYS A 88 28.58 -1.28 -11.23
C LYS A 88 28.43 -0.17 -10.19
N ARG A 89 29.33 0.83 -10.21
CA ARG A 89 29.27 1.98 -9.30
C ARG A 89 28.00 2.80 -9.50
N ARG A 90 27.58 3.00 -10.76
CA ARG A 90 26.32 3.68 -11.09
C ARG A 90 25.13 2.91 -10.54
N ALA A 91 25.09 1.58 -10.69
CA ALA A 91 24.03 0.75 -10.15
C ALA A 91 23.98 0.77 -8.61
N GLU A 92 25.13 0.82 -7.93
CA GLU A 92 25.20 1.01 -6.47
C GLU A 92 24.61 2.36 -6.06
N TYR A 93 25.08 3.46 -6.66
CA TYR A 93 24.55 4.80 -6.44
C TYR A 93 23.03 4.88 -6.66
N LEU A 94 22.52 4.32 -7.76
CA LEU A 94 21.11 4.30 -8.09
C LEU A 94 20.29 3.50 -7.05
N ARG A 95 20.82 2.41 -6.51
CA ARG A 95 20.14 1.63 -5.45
C ARG A 95 20.05 2.41 -4.15
N ASP A 96 21.10 3.13 -3.78
CA ASP A 96 21.11 3.96 -2.58
C ASP A 96 20.14 5.12 -2.73
N ARG A 97 20.20 5.83 -3.87
CA ARG A 97 19.26 6.90 -4.20
C ARG A 97 17.81 6.42 -4.22
N ARG A 98 17.55 5.23 -4.78
CA ARG A 98 16.22 4.59 -4.73
C ARG A 98 15.72 4.40 -3.30
N ASN A 99 16.60 3.97 -2.38
CA ASN A 99 16.22 3.80 -0.97
C ASN A 99 15.95 5.14 -0.28
N GLU A 100 16.72 6.18 -0.60
CA GLU A 100 16.47 7.55 -0.12
C GLU A 100 15.10 8.07 -0.59
N LEU A 101 14.79 7.93 -1.88
CA LEU A 101 13.50 8.36 -2.44
C LEU A 101 12.32 7.62 -1.82
N LYS A 102 12.45 6.30 -1.60
CA LYS A 102 11.45 5.53 -0.88
C LYS A 102 11.23 6.06 0.55
N GLY A 103 12.31 6.46 1.22
CA GLY A 103 12.23 7.12 2.52
C GLY A 103 11.51 8.46 2.47
N ALA A 104 11.81 9.31 1.48
CA ALA A 104 11.17 10.60 1.29
C ALA A 104 9.67 10.46 1.00
N ILE A 105 9.29 9.55 0.11
CA ILE A 105 7.89 9.22 -0.20
C ILE A 105 7.14 8.80 1.07
N LYS A 106 7.75 7.90 1.85
CA LYS A 106 7.17 7.43 3.12
C LYS A 106 6.92 8.59 4.09
N SER A 107 7.90 9.48 4.27
CA SER A 107 7.74 10.64 5.13
C SER A 107 6.65 11.59 4.62
N SER A 108 6.54 11.79 3.31
CA SER A 108 5.43 12.55 2.73
C SER A 108 4.08 11.88 2.97
N ASP A 109 3.97 10.57 2.79
CA ASP A 109 2.73 9.81 3.03
C ASP A 109 2.28 9.89 4.49
N GLU A 110 3.21 9.87 5.45
CA GLU A 110 2.93 10.10 6.88
C GLU A 110 2.34 11.50 7.10
N ILE A 111 2.94 12.55 6.53
CA ILE A 111 2.46 13.93 6.66
C ILE A 111 1.07 14.09 6.05
N ILE A 112 0.87 13.64 4.80
CA ILE A 112 -0.41 13.72 4.10
C ILE A 112 -1.51 13.01 4.90
N SER A 113 -1.20 11.81 5.42
CA SER A 113 -2.16 11.05 6.23
C SER A 113 -2.53 11.78 7.53
N THR A 114 -1.54 12.40 8.17
CA THR A 114 -1.76 13.22 9.38
C THR A 114 -2.66 14.40 9.08
N THR A 115 -2.38 15.12 7.99
CA THR A 115 -3.15 16.30 7.59
C THR A 115 -4.61 15.92 7.41
N GLU A 116 -4.93 14.83 6.72
CA GLU A 116 -6.32 14.38 6.57
C GLU A 116 -6.96 14.00 7.92
N ILE A 117 -6.24 13.30 8.81
CA ILE A 117 -6.74 12.96 10.15
C ILE A 117 -7.10 14.21 10.97
N VAL A 118 -6.30 15.27 10.87
CA VAL A 118 -6.52 16.51 11.62
C VAL A 118 -7.63 17.35 10.97
N THR A 119 -7.62 17.48 9.64
CA THR A 119 -8.58 18.30 8.90
C THR A 119 -9.98 17.69 8.90
N ASP A 120 -10.10 16.36 8.74
CA ASP A 120 -11.37 15.63 8.67
C ASP A 120 -11.60 14.78 9.92
N SER A 121 -11.21 15.28 11.09
CA SER A 121 -11.18 14.47 12.33
C SER A 121 -12.49 13.76 12.69
N GLU A 122 -13.65 14.34 12.35
CA GLU A 122 -14.98 13.76 12.58
C GLU A 122 -15.27 12.54 11.69
N ALA A 123 -14.61 12.42 10.53
CA ALA A 123 -14.76 11.27 9.63
C ALA A 123 -14.06 10.02 10.18
N PHE A 124 -13.13 10.16 11.13
CA PHE A 124 -12.35 9.05 11.65
C PHE A 124 -12.91 8.52 12.97
N LYS A 125 -12.97 7.19 13.06
CA LYS A 125 -13.29 6.49 14.31
C LYS A 125 -12.28 5.38 14.60
N LYS A 126 -12.08 5.14 15.89
CA LYS A 126 -11.40 3.93 16.34
C LYS A 126 -12.41 2.79 16.42
N ILE A 127 -12.09 1.67 15.77
CA ILE A 127 -12.84 0.43 15.86
C ILE A 127 -11.95 -0.70 16.35
N SER A 128 -12.55 -1.65 17.06
CA SER A 128 -11.94 -2.96 17.31
C SER A 128 -12.53 -3.93 16.30
N VAL A 129 -11.70 -4.46 15.42
CA VAL A 129 -12.15 -5.34 14.34
C VAL A 129 -12.37 -6.76 14.86
N GLY A 130 -13.61 -7.22 14.82
CA GLY A 130 -13.99 -8.61 14.99
C GLY A 130 -14.19 -9.30 13.63
N ASP A 131 -14.67 -10.55 13.65
CA ASP A 131 -14.92 -11.31 12.42
C ASP A 131 -15.98 -10.68 11.51
N LYS A 132 -16.95 -9.95 12.07
CA LYS A 132 -17.98 -9.24 11.29
C LYS A 132 -17.37 -8.09 10.48
N GLU A 133 -16.39 -7.40 11.07
CA GLU A 133 -15.68 -6.26 10.49
C GLU A 133 -14.39 -6.67 9.77
N ALA A 134 -14.11 -7.98 9.64
CA ALA A 134 -12.86 -8.49 9.05
C ALA A 134 -12.58 -7.93 7.65
N HIS A 135 -13.63 -7.59 6.90
CA HIS A 135 -13.56 -6.98 5.58
C HIS A 135 -12.82 -5.63 5.58
N ILE A 136 -12.85 -4.87 6.70
CA ILE A 136 -12.08 -3.64 6.86
C ILE A 136 -10.58 -3.93 6.77
N ILE A 137 -10.09 -4.99 7.43
CA ILE A 137 -8.69 -5.44 7.30
C ILE A 137 -8.43 -5.96 5.88
N GLN A 138 -9.39 -6.67 5.28
CA GLN A 138 -9.23 -7.15 3.90
C GLN A 138 -8.94 -5.99 2.94
N GLY A 139 -9.64 -4.86 3.11
CA GLY A 139 -9.43 -3.63 2.35
C GLY A 139 -8.03 -3.04 2.42
N GLN A 140 -7.25 -3.41 3.44
CA GLN A 140 -5.87 -2.92 3.64
C GLN A 140 -4.80 -3.93 3.19
N VAL A 141 -5.19 -5.09 2.68
CA VAL A 141 -4.23 -6.13 2.30
C VAL A 141 -3.49 -5.74 1.03
N GLY A 142 -2.15 -5.82 1.10
CA GLY A 142 -1.24 -5.43 0.03
C GLY A 142 -1.01 -3.92 -0.11
N VAL A 143 -1.70 -3.11 0.69
CA VAL A 143 -1.40 -1.69 0.87
C VAL A 143 0.00 -1.54 1.48
N SER A 144 0.70 -0.48 1.11
CA SER A 144 1.99 -0.14 1.71
C SER A 144 1.81 0.19 3.18
N SER A 145 2.50 -0.51 4.09
CA SER A 145 2.43 -0.18 5.51
C SER A 145 3.71 0.47 6.01
N PHE A 146 3.57 1.46 6.88
CA PHE A 146 4.67 2.20 7.48
C PHE A 146 4.63 2.05 9.00
N GLY A 147 5.77 1.76 9.65
CA GLY A 147 5.85 1.63 11.11
C GLY A 147 5.95 0.18 11.59
N LYS A 148 5.33 -0.79 10.88
CA LYS A 148 5.49 -2.21 11.17
C LYS A 148 6.74 -2.78 10.50
N SER A 149 7.76 -3.08 11.31
CA SER A 149 9.02 -3.69 10.86
C SER A 149 9.10 -5.14 11.30
N CYS A 150 9.64 -5.99 10.42
CA CYS A 150 9.89 -7.39 10.67
C CYS A 150 10.95 -7.57 11.75
N SER A 151 10.59 -8.29 12.82
CA SER A 151 11.49 -8.58 13.95
C SER A 151 12.79 -9.30 13.57
N GLN A 152 12.82 -10.01 12.43
CA GLN A 152 13.98 -10.79 11.98
C GLN A 152 14.97 -10.00 11.12
N CYS A 153 14.48 -9.07 10.30
CA CYS A 153 15.33 -8.41 9.29
C CYS A 153 15.12 -6.90 9.16
N GLY A 154 14.28 -6.29 10.00
CA GLY A 154 14.00 -4.85 10.04
C GLY A 154 13.30 -4.27 8.81
N ARG A 155 12.88 -5.11 7.84
CA ARG A 155 12.14 -4.66 6.66
C ARG A 155 10.67 -4.45 6.99
N GLU A 156 10.02 -3.58 6.24
CA GLU A 156 8.58 -3.36 6.37
C GLU A 156 7.78 -4.64 6.17
N MET A 157 6.65 -4.73 6.87
CA MET A 157 5.69 -5.81 6.71
C MET A 157 4.44 -5.30 6.01
N GLN A 158 3.61 -6.20 5.50
CA GLN A 158 2.32 -5.88 4.90
C GLN A 158 1.28 -6.88 5.42
N ILE A 159 0.05 -6.43 5.60
CA ILE A 159 -1.05 -7.33 5.93
C ILE A 159 -1.31 -8.26 4.75
N GLN A 160 -1.41 -9.55 5.02
CA GLN A 160 -1.67 -10.62 4.07
C GLN A 160 -2.65 -11.62 4.69
N TRP A 161 -3.28 -12.44 3.84
CA TRP A 161 -3.98 -13.65 4.27
C TRP A 161 -3.68 -14.82 3.30
N PRO A 162 -3.87 -16.08 3.72
CA PRO A 162 -3.57 -17.23 2.90
C PRO A 162 -4.36 -17.24 1.58
N ARG A 163 -3.66 -17.48 0.47
CA ARG A 163 -4.28 -17.41 -0.87
C ARG A 163 -5.41 -18.43 -1.10
N THR A 164 -5.43 -19.51 -0.32
CA THR A 164 -6.44 -20.57 -0.36
C THR A 164 -7.74 -20.18 0.35
N VAL A 165 -7.69 -19.18 1.24
CA VAL A 165 -8.86 -18.68 1.96
C VAL A 165 -9.62 -17.70 1.08
N LYS A 166 -10.91 -17.97 0.87
CA LYS A 166 -11.82 -17.13 0.07
C LYS A 166 -12.40 -15.99 0.89
N THR A 167 -12.88 -16.31 2.10
CA THR A 167 -13.42 -15.35 3.07
C THR A 167 -12.53 -15.41 4.30
N ALA A 168 -11.71 -14.38 4.50
CA ALA A 168 -10.77 -14.33 5.62
C ALA A 168 -11.49 -13.84 6.89
N SER A 169 -11.38 -14.62 7.96
CA SER A 169 -11.68 -14.20 9.33
C SER A 169 -10.50 -13.42 9.91
N VAL A 170 -10.68 -12.80 11.08
CA VAL A 170 -9.61 -12.04 11.72
C VAL A 170 -8.37 -12.91 12.01
N GLY A 171 -8.59 -14.19 12.35
CA GLY A 171 -7.52 -15.14 12.64
C GLY A 171 -6.67 -15.54 11.42
N ASP A 172 -7.15 -15.28 10.21
CA ASP A 172 -6.44 -15.60 8.97
C ASP A 172 -5.40 -14.54 8.58
N PHE A 173 -5.49 -13.33 9.12
CA PHE A 173 -4.57 -12.26 8.77
C PHE A 173 -3.23 -12.38 9.50
N PHE A 174 -2.18 -11.98 8.79
CA PHE A 174 -0.84 -11.92 9.33
C PHE A 174 -0.03 -10.80 8.68
N TRP A 175 1.00 -10.35 9.39
CA TRP A 175 2.02 -9.50 8.84
C TRP A 175 3.02 -10.35 8.06
N GLY A 176 3.14 -10.12 6.75
CA GLY A 176 4.14 -10.75 5.89
C GLY A 176 5.33 -9.82 5.66
N CYS A 177 6.56 -10.30 5.88
CA CYS A 177 7.77 -9.52 5.60
C CYS A 177 7.93 -9.24 4.09
N THR A 178 8.12 -7.97 3.72
CA THR A 178 8.40 -7.59 2.33
C THR A 178 9.73 -8.15 1.80
N GLY A 179 10.63 -8.58 2.70
CA GLY A 179 11.84 -9.33 2.38
C GLY A 179 11.60 -10.60 1.56
N TRP A 180 10.37 -11.12 1.56
CA TRP A 180 9.93 -12.24 0.72
C TRP A 180 10.14 -11.98 -0.77
N PHE A 181 10.03 -10.73 -1.21
CA PHE A 181 10.15 -10.33 -2.62
C PHE A 181 11.57 -9.97 -3.05
N PHE A 182 12.52 -10.02 -2.13
CA PHE A 182 13.93 -9.81 -2.42
C PHE A 182 14.63 -11.15 -2.49
N PHE A 183 15.43 -11.34 -3.52
CA PHE A 183 16.27 -12.52 -3.67
C PHE A 183 17.72 -12.19 -3.35
N ASP A 184 18.46 -13.17 -2.84
CA ASP A 184 19.90 -13.14 -2.75
C ASP A 184 20.55 -13.60 -4.07
N ASN A 185 21.89 -13.61 -4.11
CA ASN A 185 22.64 -14.02 -5.30
C ASN A 185 22.52 -15.52 -5.61
N GLN A 186 21.96 -16.32 -4.69
CA GLN A 186 21.71 -17.75 -4.86
C GLN A 186 20.25 -18.05 -5.26
N GLY A 187 19.42 -17.01 -5.40
CA GLY A 187 18.01 -17.16 -5.74
C GLY A 187 17.11 -17.51 -4.55
N HIS A 188 17.61 -17.44 -3.32
CA HIS A 188 16.79 -17.61 -2.12
C HIS A 188 16.14 -16.28 -1.71
N ARG A 189 14.96 -16.36 -1.09
CA ARG A 189 14.29 -15.19 -0.54
C ARG A 189 15.07 -14.67 0.67
N ARG A 190 15.27 -13.35 0.76
CA ARG A 190 16.04 -12.73 1.84
C ARG A 190 15.39 -12.85 3.22
N CYS A 191 14.06 -12.89 3.29
CA CYS A 191 13.34 -13.14 4.53
C CYS A 191 11.98 -13.78 4.23
N GLN A 192 11.62 -14.82 5.00
CA GLN A 192 10.35 -15.52 4.86
C GLN A 192 9.47 -15.40 6.12
N HIS A 193 9.85 -14.51 7.02
CA HIS A 193 9.20 -14.38 8.31
C HIS A 193 7.79 -13.77 8.19
N THR A 194 6.89 -14.27 9.01
CA THR A 194 5.52 -13.79 9.18
C THR A 194 5.22 -13.64 10.66
N GLU A 195 4.45 -12.62 11.02
CA GLU A 195 4.00 -12.39 12.41
C GLU A 195 2.48 -12.44 12.47
N LYS A 196 1.92 -13.08 13.50
CA LYS A 196 0.47 -13.07 13.74
C LYS A 196 0.03 -11.65 14.11
N MET A 197 -1.19 -11.28 13.76
CA MET A 197 -1.79 -10.03 14.24
C MET A 197 -2.05 -10.13 15.75
N SER A 198 -1.58 -9.13 16.48
CA SER A 198 -1.89 -8.92 17.90
C SER A 198 -3.27 -8.27 18.07
N SER A 199 -3.81 -8.25 19.28
CA SER A 199 -5.05 -7.50 19.57
C SER A 199 -4.92 -6.01 19.30
N GLY A 200 -3.72 -5.44 19.47
CA GLY A 200 -3.42 -4.07 19.07
C GLY A 200 -3.51 -3.86 17.56
N ASP A 201 -3.08 -4.85 16.77
CA ASP A 201 -3.16 -4.78 15.30
C ASP A 201 -4.61 -4.79 14.78
N LEU A 202 -5.56 -5.24 15.60
CA LEU A 202 -7.00 -5.24 15.31
C LEU A 202 -7.72 -3.97 15.76
N SER A 203 -7.01 -3.06 16.43
CA SER A 203 -7.50 -1.72 16.76
C SER A 203 -7.15 -0.77 15.63
N ILE A 204 -8.13 -0.49 14.77
CA ILE A 204 -7.93 0.33 13.57
C ILE A 204 -8.55 1.71 13.78
N PHE A 205 -7.80 2.75 13.46
CA PHE A 205 -8.29 4.11 13.29
C PHE A 205 -8.55 4.33 11.81
N THR A 206 -9.82 4.44 11.43
CA THR A 206 -10.23 4.43 10.02
C THR A 206 -11.34 5.43 9.77
N ARG A 207 -11.41 5.92 8.54
CA ARG A 207 -12.58 6.63 8.04
C ARG A 207 -13.82 5.77 8.21
N SER A 208 -14.91 6.43 8.59
CA SER A 208 -16.17 5.81 8.96
C SER A 208 -17.36 6.33 8.18
N ASP A 209 -17.08 7.22 7.25
CA ASP A 209 -18.01 7.88 6.35
C ASP A 209 -18.20 7.13 5.02
N ASN A 210 -17.70 5.89 4.92
CA ASN A 210 -17.93 5.02 3.77
C ASN A 210 -19.10 4.05 4.02
N PRO A 211 -20.11 3.99 3.13
CA PRO A 211 -21.25 3.09 3.27
C PRO A 211 -20.86 1.61 3.41
N GLU A 212 -19.75 1.20 2.78
CA GLU A 212 -19.28 -0.19 2.81
C GLU A 212 -18.81 -0.67 4.17
N ALA A 213 -18.42 0.24 5.08
CA ALA A 213 -18.04 -0.14 6.44
C ALA A 213 -19.25 -0.32 7.37
N GLU A 214 -20.45 0.08 6.94
CA GLU A 214 -21.70 -0.07 7.70
C GLU A 214 -22.43 -1.38 7.40
N VAL A 215 -22.11 -2.04 6.29
CA VAL A 215 -22.66 -3.35 5.88
C VAL A 215 -21.71 -4.49 6.22
N SER A 216 -22.26 -5.68 6.43
CA SER A 216 -21.44 -6.87 6.64
C SER A 216 -20.75 -7.32 5.33
N ASN A 217 -19.65 -8.07 5.47
CA ASN A 217 -18.92 -8.60 4.31
C ASN A 217 -19.80 -9.49 3.41
N ASP A 218 -20.71 -10.27 4.01
CA ASP A 218 -21.58 -11.20 3.30
C ASP A 218 -22.66 -10.45 2.50
N GLU A 219 -23.26 -9.42 3.10
CA GLU A 219 -24.20 -8.52 2.41
C GLU A 219 -23.51 -7.79 1.26
N LEU A 220 -22.33 -7.21 1.52
CA LEU A 220 -21.56 -6.48 0.52
C LEU A 220 -21.16 -7.40 -0.65
N THR A 221 -20.70 -8.63 -0.37
CA THR A 221 -20.38 -9.63 -1.38
C THR A 221 -21.61 -10.05 -2.19
N THR A 222 -22.76 -10.24 -1.53
CA THR A 222 -24.01 -10.59 -2.21
C THR A 222 -24.46 -9.48 -3.16
N LEU A 223 -24.38 -8.22 -2.74
CA LEU A 223 -24.76 -7.06 -3.55
C LEU A 223 -23.88 -6.94 -4.80
N VAL A 224 -22.56 -6.98 -4.66
CA VAL A 224 -21.65 -6.74 -5.81
C VAL A 224 -21.56 -7.90 -6.78
N THR A 225 -22.02 -9.09 -6.40
CA THR A 225 -22.05 -10.27 -7.29
C THR A 225 -23.33 -10.36 -8.11
N MET A 226 -24.32 -9.51 -7.86
CA MET A 226 -25.49 -9.39 -8.72
C MET A 226 -25.08 -8.88 -10.12
N PRO A 227 -25.77 -9.31 -11.20
CA PRO A 227 -25.34 -8.99 -12.57
C PRO A 227 -25.17 -7.50 -12.86
N GLU A 228 -26.14 -6.66 -12.47
CA GLU A 228 -26.10 -5.21 -12.74
C GLU A 228 -25.01 -4.49 -11.91
N PRO A 229 -24.95 -4.61 -10.57
CA PRO A 229 -23.84 -4.06 -9.79
C PRO A 229 -22.46 -4.53 -10.27
N SER A 230 -22.30 -5.82 -10.56
CA SER A 230 -21.02 -6.37 -11.04
C SER A 230 -20.59 -5.75 -12.37
N LYS A 231 -21.53 -5.41 -13.25
CA LYS A 231 -21.27 -4.75 -14.52
C LYS A 231 -20.81 -3.30 -14.30
N ILE A 232 -21.51 -2.55 -13.45
CA ILE A 232 -21.16 -1.16 -13.10
C ILE A 232 -19.75 -1.10 -12.49
N ILE A 233 -19.45 -1.99 -11.56
CA ILE A 233 -18.12 -2.05 -10.93
C ILE A 233 -17.04 -2.41 -11.97
N THR A 234 -17.34 -3.32 -12.88
CA THR A 234 -16.42 -3.68 -13.98
C THR A 234 -16.12 -2.50 -14.89
N GLU A 235 -17.14 -1.74 -15.29
CA GLU A 235 -16.98 -0.54 -16.12
C GLU A 235 -16.09 0.50 -15.41
N ARG A 236 -16.40 0.82 -14.15
CA ARG A 236 -15.60 1.78 -13.36
C ARG A 236 -14.16 1.33 -13.17
N MET A 237 -13.92 0.04 -12.92
CA MET A 237 -12.56 -0.50 -12.79
C MET A 237 -11.79 -0.42 -14.11
N ASP A 238 -12.46 -0.63 -15.24
CA ASP A 238 -11.86 -0.51 -16.57
C ASP A 238 -11.57 0.96 -16.94
N ASP A 239 -12.40 1.91 -16.50
CA ASP A 239 -12.13 3.34 -16.61
C ASP A 239 -10.87 3.74 -15.83
N VAL A 240 -10.72 3.26 -14.59
CA VAL A 240 -9.49 3.47 -13.80
C VAL A 240 -8.26 2.92 -14.53
N ILE A 241 -8.36 1.75 -15.19
CA ILE A 241 -7.25 1.21 -16.01
C ILE A 241 -6.92 2.16 -17.17
N SER A 242 -7.95 2.69 -17.84
CA SER A 242 -7.79 3.64 -18.95
C SER A 242 -7.09 4.92 -18.49
N ASP A 243 -7.51 5.49 -17.36
CA ASP A 243 -6.95 6.70 -16.78
C ASP A 243 -5.51 6.53 -16.31
N GLN A 244 -5.21 5.42 -15.63
CA GLN A 244 -3.83 5.10 -15.23
C GLN A 244 -2.90 4.98 -16.43
N LYS A 245 -3.39 4.38 -17.53
CA LYS A 245 -2.64 4.25 -18.77
C LYS A 245 -2.42 5.60 -19.45
N SER A 246 -3.44 6.46 -19.51
CA SER A 246 -3.33 7.78 -20.14
C SER A 246 -2.39 8.70 -19.38
N GLN A 247 -2.42 8.65 -18.05
CA GLN A 247 -1.62 9.49 -17.15
C GLN A 247 -0.25 8.87 -16.79
N ARG A 248 0.04 7.63 -17.23
CA ARG A 248 1.27 6.88 -16.91
C ARG A 248 1.56 6.83 -15.40
N ARG A 249 0.52 6.54 -14.62
CA ARG A 249 0.58 6.41 -13.15
C ARG A 249 0.06 5.05 -12.68
N GLY A 250 0.29 4.75 -11.41
CA GLY A 250 -0.30 3.61 -10.72
C GLY A 250 -1.41 4.02 -9.75
N THR A 251 -1.91 3.05 -8.99
CA THR A 251 -2.87 3.22 -7.90
C THR A 251 -2.17 3.76 -6.66
N ASN A 252 -2.74 4.81 -6.07
CA ASN A 252 -2.26 5.37 -4.81
C ASN A 252 -2.24 4.31 -3.69
N ASP A 253 -1.37 4.49 -2.69
CA ASP A 253 -1.21 3.62 -1.51
C ASP A 253 -0.63 2.20 -1.76
N TYR A 254 -0.71 1.69 -2.98
CA TYR A 254 -0.14 0.40 -3.36
C TYR A 254 1.22 0.57 -4.02
N ARG A 255 2.31 0.19 -3.33
CA ARG A 255 3.67 0.27 -3.87
C ARG A 255 4.33 -1.09 -3.97
N CYS A 256 5.21 -1.23 -4.96
CA CYS A 256 6.08 -2.39 -5.08
C CYS A 256 7.16 -2.34 -3.99
N PRO A 257 7.31 -3.34 -3.11
CA PRO A 257 8.34 -3.31 -2.06
C PRO A 257 9.76 -3.31 -2.65
N VAL A 258 9.94 -3.89 -3.83
CA VAL A 258 11.24 -3.98 -4.53
C VAL A 258 11.62 -2.66 -5.20
N HIS A 259 10.70 -2.07 -5.96
CA HIS A 259 10.97 -0.90 -6.82
C HIS A 259 10.53 0.43 -6.19
N GLY A 260 9.62 0.40 -5.22
CA GLY A 260 9.00 1.57 -4.57
C GLY A 260 7.92 2.27 -5.40
N GLU A 261 7.82 1.97 -6.70
CA GLU A 261 6.80 2.52 -7.60
C GLU A 261 5.38 2.06 -7.25
N LEU A 262 4.41 2.90 -7.57
CA LEU A 262 2.98 2.59 -7.49
C LEU A 262 2.65 1.38 -8.38
N LEU A 263 1.75 0.52 -7.90
CA LEU A 263 1.27 -0.63 -8.66
C LEU A 263 0.23 -0.18 -9.69
N VAL A 264 0.21 -0.82 -10.85
CA VAL A 264 -0.73 -0.54 -11.93
C VAL A 264 -1.86 -1.56 -11.90
N LEU A 265 -3.10 -1.08 -12.02
CA LEU A 265 -4.29 -1.91 -12.10
C LEU A 265 -4.33 -2.66 -13.45
N ARG A 266 -4.62 -3.95 -13.37
CA ARG A 266 -4.64 -4.85 -14.53
C ARG A 266 -5.82 -5.81 -14.43
N ARG A 267 -6.39 -6.12 -15.59
CA ARG A 267 -7.47 -7.10 -15.76
C ARG A 267 -6.91 -8.46 -16.17
N LYS A 268 -7.42 -9.54 -15.58
CA LYS A 268 -7.12 -10.92 -16.01
C LYS A 268 -8.00 -11.30 -17.20
N LYS A 269 -7.43 -12.09 -18.12
CA LYS A 269 -8.16 -12.58 -19.31
C LYS A 269 -9.14 -13.71 -18.98
N ASN A 270 -8.79 -14.59 -18.04
CA ASN A 270 -9.53 -15.82 -17.71
C ASN A 270 -9.96 -15.81 -16.25
N ALA A 271 -10.70 -14.77 -15.84
CA ALA A 271 -11.17 -14.62 -14.47
C ALA A 271 -12.48 -15.37 -14.22
N VAL A 272 -12.69 -15.83 -12.99
CA VAL A 272 -13.98 -16.38 -12.54
C VAL A 272 -14.61 -15.41 -11.54
N GLY A 273 -15.55 -14.60 -12.05
CA GLY A 273 -16.26 -13.58 -11.26
C GLY A 273 -15.43 -12.33 -10.95
N LEU A 274 -16.09 -11.32 -10.39
CA LEU A 274 -15.53 -9.99 -10.15
C LEU A 274 -14.28 -9.99 -9.26
N LEU A 275 -14.31 -10.75 -8.16
CA LEU A 275 -13.22 -10.82 -7.17
C LEU A 275 -11.98 -11.61 -7.63
N ASP A 276 -12.01 -12.19 -8.83
CA ASP A 276 -10.82 -12.75 -9.49
C ASP A 276 -10.41 -11.94 -10.72
N GLN A 277 -11.16 -10.90 -11.09
CA GLN A 277 -10.98 -10.19 -12.36
C GLN A 277 -9.79 -9.24 -12.37
N TYR A 278 -9.45 -8.65 -11.23
CA TYR A 278 -8.47 -7.57 -11.14
C TYR A 278 -7.29 -7.90 -10.23
N PHE A 279 -6.14 -7.31 -10.56
CA PHE A 279 -4.95 -7.33 -9.72
C PHE A 279 -4.13 -6.06 -9.95
N LEU A 280 -3.38 -5.68 -8.92
CA LEU A 280 -2.37 -4.64 -8.99
C LEU A 280 -1.01 -5.30 -9.22
N GLY A 281 -0.25 -4.85 -10.21
CA GLY A 281 1.07 -5.37 -10.52
C GLY A 281 2.11 -4.27 -10.61
N CYS A 282 3.36 -4.57 -10.29
CA CYS A 282 4.46 -3.63 -10.52
C CYS A 282 4.49 -3.14 -11.99
N SER A 283 4.92 -1.90 -12.25
CA SER A 283 5.17 -1.39 -13.61
C SER A 283 6.06 -2.34 -14.41
N HIS A 284 7.06 -2.91 -13.73
CA HIS A 284 8.04 -3.86 -14.27
C HIS A 284 7.58 -5.33 -14.19
N TRP A 285 6.32 -5.57 -13.87
CA TRP A 285 5.75 -6.92 -13.90
C TRP A 285 5.67 -7.41 -15.36
N LYS A 286 6.16 -8.62 -15.58
CA LYS A 286 6.00 -9.35 -16.84
C LYS A 286 5.46 -10.75 -16.55
N PRO A 287 4.65 -11.33 -17.45
CA PRO A 287 4.21 -12.72 -17.33
C PRO A 287 5.38 -13.71 -17.20
N ASN A 288 5.08 -14.91 -16.73
CA ASN A 288 6.03 -16.04 -16.67
C ASN A 288 7.29 -15.76 -15.82
N ASN A 289 7.17 -14.92 -14.78
CA ASN A 289 8.27 -14.54 -13.88
C ASN A 289 9.49 -13.92 -14.60
N THR A 290 9.27 -13.28 -15.75
CA THR A 290 10.34 -12.60 -16.52
C THR A 290 10.57 -11.14 -16.12
N GLY A 291 9.83 -10.66 -15.11
CA GLY A 291 9.94 -9.32 -14.55
C GLY A 291 9.70 -9.36 -13.04
N CYS A 292 9.36 -8.21 -12.46
CA CYS A 292 9.02 -8.16 -11.04
C CYS A 292 7.81 -9.07 -10.75
N SER A 293 7.94 -10.01 -9.82
CA SER A 293 6.87 -10.96 -9.50
C SER A 293 5.84 -10.42 -8.49
N TYR A 294 5.98 -9.18 -8.03
CA TYR A 294 5.11 -8.61 -7.00
C TYR A 294 3.76 -8.21 -7.62
N ILE A 295 2.69 -8.80 -7.07
CA ILE A 295 1.31 -8.51 -7.39
C ILE A 295 0.46 -8.52 -6.11
N VAL A 296 -0.60 -7.71 -6.09
CA VAL A 296 -1.68 -7.75 -5.09
C VAL A 296 -2.96 -8.16 -5.83
N LYS A 297 -3.57 -9.27 -5.41
CA LYS A 297 -4.85 -9.70 -5.97
C LYS A 297 -5.98 -8.98 -5.23
N LEU A 298 -6.93 -8.40 -5.96
CA LEU A 298 -8.10 -7.73 -5.38
C LEU A 298 -9.20 -8.78 -5.16
N LYS A 299 -9.17 -9.41 -3.99
CA LYS A 299 -9.94 -10.61 -3.66
C LYS A 299 -11.14 -10.36 -2.75
N SER A 300 -11.28 -9.17 -2.19
CA SER A 300 -12.45 -8.80 -1.41
C SER A 300 -13.12 -7.57 -2.01
N VAL A 301 -14.41 -7.42 -1.70
CA VAL A 301 -15.18 -6.25 -2.13
C VAL A 301 -14.62 -4.98 -1.52
N MET A 302 -14.19 -5.03 -0.25
CA MET A 302 -13.61 -3.86 0.41
C MET A 302 -12.29 -3.41 -0.24
N GLN A 303 -11.48 -4.31 -0.80
CA GLN A 303 -10.31 -3.91 -1.60
C GLN A 303 -10.70 -3.15 -2.87
N LEU A 304 -11.76 -3.61 -3.56
CA LEU A 304 -12.29 -2.91 -4.73
C LEU A 304 -12.88 -1.56 -4.35
N SER A 305 -13.65 -1.49 -3.26
CA SER A 305 -14.24 -0.25 -2.76
C SER A 305 -13.18 0.78 -2.42
N ASN A 306 -12.19 0.42 -1.60
CA ASN A 306 -11.13 1.35 -1.21
C ASN A 306 -10.35 1.86 -2.43
N LEU A 307 -10.08 0.99 -3.41
CA LEU A 307 -9.43 1.38 -4.65
C LEU A 307 -10.29 2.37 -5.43
N LEU A 308 -11.58 2.06 -5.65
CA LEU A 308 -12.49 2.93 -6.38
C LEU A 308 -12.71 4.26 -5.67
N ALA A 309 -12.85 4.27 -4.34
CA ALA A 309 -13.01 5.48 -3.55
C ALA A 309 -11.80 6.40 -3.72
N LYS A 310 -10.59 5.84 -3.72
CA LYS A 310 -9.36 6.63 -3.94
C LYS A 310 -9.17 7.08 -5.38
N GLU A 311 -9.63 6.32 -6.37
CA GLU A 311 -9.42 6.63 -7.79
C GLU A 311 -10.55 7.46 -8.42
N SER A 312 -11.77 7.37 -7.87
CA SER A 312 -12.99 7.97 -8.44
C SER A 312 -13.86 8.73 -7.43
N GLY A 313 -13.47 8.76 -6.16
CA GLY A 313 -14.18 9.48 -5.09
C GLY A 313 -15.32 8.70 -4.43
N THR A 314 -15.75 7.56 -5.00
CA THR A 314 -16.82 6.72 -4.43
C THR A 314 -16.45 5.25 -4.43
N GLY A 315 -16.95 4.49 -3.44
CA GLY A 315 -16.70 3.06 -3.30
C GLY A 315 -17.51 2.21 -4.28
N VAL A 316 -17.84 0.96 -3.92
CA VAL A 316 -18.70 0.09 -4.72
C VAL A 316 -20.20 0.34 -4.51
N LEU A 317 -20.57 1.01 -3.41
CA LEU A 317 -21.94 1.44 -3.09
C LEU A 317 -22.18 2.89 -3.47
#